data_AF-A0A7S1LAX1-F1
#
_entry.id   AF-A0A7S1LAX1-F1
#
_cell.length_a   1.000
_cell.length_b   1.000
_cell.length_c   1.000
_cell.angle_alpha   90.00
_cell.angle_beta   90.00
_cell.angle_gamma   90.00
#
_symmetry.space_group_name_H-M   'P 1'
#
loop_
_entity.id
_entity.type
_entity.pdbx_description
1 polymer ?
#
loop_
_entity_poly.entity_id
_entity_poly.type
_entity_poly.pdbx_seq_one_letter_code
_entity_poly.pdbx_strand_id
1 'polypeptide(L)'
;ALSALMPGEAGIAAGTPIVVYVEMACSSLCGDGNGTMISAPDTNRRFTLSQAHVRRTSQALESLRLDLTLMLELSQADGVNELVAAEALAAANRAVNAFIVDDPASHAAAAAIAREFFDAHRSTAAPAGGHEVHAVGHCHIDCAWLWRYCETKRKAA
;
A
#
# COMPACT_ATOMS: atom_id res chain seq x y z
N ALA A 1 4.32 11.00 -5.72
CA ALA A 1 4.25 12.23 -6.53
C ALA A 1 2.81 12.64 -6.93
N LEU A 2 1.82 11.74 -7.04
CA LEU A 2 0.41 12.12 -7.34
C LEU A 2 -0.43 12.55 -6.12
N SER A 3 0.12 12.47 -4.90
CA SER A 3 -0.54 13.01 -3.70
C SER A 3 -0.68 14.55 -3.74
N ALA A 4 0.07 15.23 -4.60
CA ALA A 4 0.04 16.69 -4.75
C ALA A 4 -1.15 17.23 -5.58
N LEU A 5 -2.07 16.36 -6.02
CA LEU A 5 -3.28 16.76 -6.75
C LEU A 5 -4.56 16.64 -5.89
N MET A 6 -4.41 16.58 -4.57
CA MET A 6 -5.56 16.66 -3.66
C MET A 6 -6.19 18.07 -3.76
N PRO A 7 -7.53 18.19 -3.87
CA PRO A 7 -8.20 19.48 -3.85
C PRO A 7 -7.85 20.23 -2.56
N GLY A 8 -7.21 21.39 -2.69
CA GLY A 8 -6.90 22.29 -1.56
C GLY A 8 -5.42 22.54 -1.29
N GLU A 9 -4.49 21.68 -1.74
CA GLU A 9 -3.06 21.88 -1.44
C GLU A 9 -2.28 22.74 -2.45
N ALA A 10 -2.84 22.97 -3.66
CA ALA A 10 -2.11 23.64 -4.74
C ALA A 10 -2.83 24.84 -5.39
N GLY A 11 -3.84 25.44 -4.76
CA GLY A 11 -4.50 26.64 -5.30
C GLY A 11 -5.13 26.48 -6.70
N ILE A 12 -5.32 25.24 -7.17
CA ILE A 12 -5.95 24.94 -8.47
C ILE A 12 -7.47 25.03 -8.26
N ALA A 13 -8.10 25.99 -8.93
CA ALA A 13 -9.54 26.14 -8.88
C ALA A 13 -10.23 24.93 -9.52
N ALA A 14 -11.39 24.56 -8.99
CA ALA A 14 -12.20 23.51 -9.58
C ALA A 14 -12.52 23.86 -11.04
N GLY A 15 -12.28 22.89 -11.95
CA GLY A 15 -12.50 23.08 -13.38
C GLY A 15 -11.31 23.65 -14.16
N THR A 16 -10.20 24.02 -13.52
CA THR A 16 -8.96 24.37 -14.23
C THR A 16 -8.37 23.12 -14.90
N PRO A 17 -8.14 23.13 -16.24
CA PRO A 17 -7.47 22.03 -16.92
C PRO A 17 -6.03 21.84 -16.41
N ILE A 18 -5.65 20.60 -16.15
CA ILE A 18 -4.28 20.23 -15.79
C ILE A 18 -3.68 19.32 -16.86
N VAL A 19 -2.39 19.49 -17.13
CA VAL A 19 -1.62 18.61 -18.00
C VAL A 19 -0.55 17.94 -17.15
N VAL A 20 -0.53 16.61 -17.16
CA VAL A 20 0.45 15.80 -16.43
C VAL A 20 1.27 15.01 -17.45
N TYR A 21 2.59 15.03 -17.27
CA TYR A 21 3.52 14.22 -18.05
C TYR A 21 3.97 13.02 -17.22
N VAL A 22 4.01 11.85 -17.83
CA VAL A 22 4.51 10.62 -17.21
C VAL A 22 5.69 10.14 -18.06
N GLU A 23 6.89 10.13 -17.49
CA GLU A 23 8.04 9.46 -18.10
C GLU A 23 7.95 7.96 -17.79
N MET A 24 8.00 7.13 -18.84
CA MET A 24 8.01 5.68 -18.71
C MET A 24 9.31 5.12 -19.30
N ALA A 25 10.11 4.47 -18.47
CA ALA A 25 11.19 3.61 -18.93
C ALA A 25 10.63 2.21 -19.20
N CYS A 26 10.86 1.68 -20.41
CA CYS A 26 10.52 0.31 -20.77
C CYS A 26 11.51 -0.68 -20.13
N SER A 27 11.50 -0.76 -18.80
CA SER A 27 12.30 -1.70 -18.02
C SER A 27 11.59 -2.09 -16.73
N SER A 28 11.90 -3.28 -16.21
CA SER A 28 11.33 -3.75 -14.95
C SER A 28 12.07 -3.24 -13.71
N LEU A 29 11.52 -3.51 -12.53
CA LEU A 29 12.13 -3.11 -11.24
C LEU A 29 13.57 -3.64 -11.11
N CYS A 30 13.78 -4.92 -11.44
CA CYS A 30 15.05 -5.63 -11.35
C CYS A 30 15.65 -5.96 -12.73
N GLY A 31 15.57 -5.04 -13.69
CA GLY A 31 16.08 -5.25 -15.06
C GLY A 31 15.26 -6.25 -15.89
N ASP A 32 15.74 -6.55 -17.09
CA ASP A 32 14.94 -7.23 -18.13
C ASP A 32 15.56 -8.55 -18.62
N GLY A 33 16.08 -9.36 -17.69
CA GLY A 33 16.67 -10.66 -18.02
C GLY A 33 15.73 -11.59 -18.77
N ASN A 34 16.27 -12.30 -19.78
CA ASN A 34 15.52 -13.28 -20.55
C ASN A 34 15.35 -14.60 -19.75
N GLY A 35 14.12 -14.90 -19.33
CA GLY A 35 13.74 -16.11 -18.58
C GLY A 35 13.93 -16.01 -17.07
N THR A 36 15.08 -15.50 -16.60
CA THR A 36 15.33 -15.25 -15.16
C THR A 36 15.77 -13.81 -14.90
N MET A 37 15.64 -13.35 -13.66
CA MET A 37 16.02 -11.99 -13.26
C MET A 37 17.48 -11.65 -13.61
N ILE A 38 18.40 -12.58 -13.35
CA ILE A 38 19.85 -12.36 -13.51
C ILE A 38 20.38 -12.75 -14.90
N SER A 39 19.50 -13.19 -15.80
CA SER A 39 19.88 -13.49 -17.18
C SER A 39 20.28 -12.22 -17.94
N ALA A 40 20.96 -12.40 -19.06
CA ALA A 40 21.22 -11.31 -19.99
C ALA A 40 19.91 -10.60 -20.38
N PRO A 41 19.89 -9.26 -20.50
CA PRO A 41 18.69 -8.51 -20.84
C PRO A 41 18.11 -8.91 -22.20
N ASP A 42 16.79 -9.05 -22.28
CA ASP A 42 16.05 -9.23 -23.53
C ASP A 42 15.88 -7.90 -24.25
N THR A 43 16.60 -7.75 -25.36
CA THR A 43 16.54 -6.56 -26.21
C THR A 43 15.22 -6.42 -26.98
N ASN A 44 14.38 -7.45 -27.01
CA ASN A 44 13.10 -7.48 -27.72
C ASN A 44 11.89 -7.42 -26.77
N ARG A 45 12.12 -7.13 -25.49
CA ARG A 45 11.05 -7.06 -24.50
C ARG A 45 10.06 -5.95 -24.86
N ARG A 46 8.77 -6.29 -24.86
CA ARG A 46 7.66 -5.35 -25.10
C ARG A 46 6.83 -5.17 -23.84
N PHE A 47 6.37 -3.95 -23.63
CA PHE A 47 5.51 -3.57 -22.53
C PHE A 47 4.17 -3.06 -23.08
N THR A 48 3.09 -3.30 -22.33
CA THR A 48 1.75 -2.88 -22.72
C THR A 48 1.18 -1.98 -21.64
N LEU A 49 0.68 -0.81 -22.03
CA LEU A 49 -0.13 0.01 -21.15
C LEU A 49 -1.51 -0.65 -20.99
N SER A 50 -1.77 -1.25 -19.84
CA SER A 50 -3.03 -1.94 -19.57
C SER A 50 -4.10 -1.03 -18.96
N GLN A 51 -3.71 0.01 -18.23
CA GLN A 51 -4.63 0.90 -17.51
C GLN A 51 -4.08 2.33 -17.43
N ALA A 52 -4.96 3.30 -17.60
CA ALA A 52 -4.71 4.72 -17.35
C ALA A 52 -6.01 5.36 -16.87
N HIS A 53 -6.23 5.40 -15.55
CA HIS A 53 -7.47 5.90 -14.94
C HIS A 53 -7.19 7.10 -14.05
N VAL A 54 -8.09 8.08 -14.10
CA VAL A 54 -8.21 9.10 -13.05
C VAL A 54 -9.25 8.59 -12.06
N ARG A 55 -8.86 8.43 -10.79
CA ARG A 55 -9.75 7.92 -9.74
C ARG A 55 -9.76 8.85 -8.56
N ARG A 56 -10.95 9.04 -7.97
CA ARG A 56 -11.09 9.63 -6.65
C ARG A 56 -10.91 8.52 -5.61
N THR A 57 -9.89 8.64 -4.77
CA THR A 57 -9.67 7.71 -3.67
C THR A 57 -10.39 8.21 -2.41
N SER A 58 -10.95 7.28 -1.63
CA SER A 58 -11.50 7.56 -0.31
C SER A 58 -10.49 7.10 0.72
N GLN A 59 -9.90 8.04 1.47
CA GLN A 59 -8.93 7.74 2.52
C GLN A 59 -9.54 6.85 3.62
N ALA A 60 -10.82 7.05 3.93
CA ALA A 60 -11.54 6.23 4.90
C ALA A 60 -11.66 4.76 4.45
N LEU A 61 -11.99 4.53 3.18
CA LEU A 61 -12.06 3.18 2.63
C LEU A 61 -10.69 2.52 2.50
N GLU A 62 -9.66 3.30 2.15
CA GLU A 62 -8.29 2.78 2.10
C GLU A 62 -7.78 2.39 3.49
N SER A 63 -8.10 3.20 4.51
CA SER A 63 -7.76 2.87 5.91
C SER A 63 -8.48 1.59 6.35
N LEU A 64 -9.79 1.46 6.08
CA LEU A 64 -10.54 0.24 6.36
C LEU A 64 -9.96 -0.98 5.63
N ARG A 65 -9.53 -0.83 4.38
CA ARG A 65 -8.88 -1.91 3.62
C ARG A 65 -7.58 -2.37 4.29
N LEU A 66 -6.75 -1.43 4.76
CA LEU A 66 -5.53 -1.74 5.49
C LEU A 66 -5.84 -2.42 6.82
N ASP A 67 -6.80 -1.90 7.59
CA ASP A 67 -7.22 -2.48 8.86
C ASP A 67 -7.71 -3.93 8.69
N LEU A 68 -8.52 -4.20 7.68
CA LEU A 68 -8.96 -5.57 7.33
C LEU A 68 -7.81 -6.47 6.91
N THR A 69 -6.85 -5.94 6.14
CA THR A 69 -5.65 -6.68 5.73
C THR A 69 -4.83 -7.08 6.95
N LEU A 70 -4.59 -6.14 7.87
CA LEU A 70 -3.83 -6.38 9.10
C LEU A 70 -4.53 -7.37 10.03
N MET A 71 -5.86 -7.27 10.20
CA MET A 71 -6.61 -8.25 11.00
C MET A 71 -6.53 -9.66 10.40
N LEU A 72 -6.59 -9.77 9.06
CA LEU A 72 -6.43 -11.06 8.38
C LEU A 72 -5.01 -11.62 8.56
N GLU A 73 -3.98 -10.79 8.38
CA GLU A 73 -2.59 -11.18 8.60
C GLU A 73 -2.35 -11.62 10.05
N LEU A 74 -2.87 -10.88 11.04
CA LEU A 74 -2.79 -11.25 12.45
C LEU A 74 -3.46 -12.60 12.75
N SER A 75 -4.58 -12.91 12.08
CA SER A 75 -5.28 -14.19 12.25
C SER A 75 -4.52 -15.39 11.67
N GLN A 76 -3.55 -15.16 10.77
CA GLN A 76 -2.79 -16.18 10.06
C GLN A 76 -1.31 -16.21 10.46
N ALA A 77 -0.86 -15.23 11.24
CA ALA A 77 0.55 -15.07 11.59
C ALA A 77 1.00 -16.11 12.62
N ASP A 78 2.12 -16.76 12.33
CA ASP A 78 2.78 -17.67 13.26
C ASP A 78 3.29 -16.90 14.49
N GLY A 79 3.11 -17.50 15.68
CA GLY A 79 3.61 -16.94 16.94
C GLY A 79 2.74 -15.83 17.55
N VAL A 80 1.63 -15.44 16.91
CA VAL A 80 0.60 -14.60 17.54
C VAL A 80 -0.19 -15.44 18.56
N ASN A 81 -0.64 -14.80 19.64
CA ASN A 81 -1.52 -15.43 20.62
C ASN A 81 -2.82 -15.91 19.95
N GLU A 82 -3.16 -17.19 20.11
CA GLU A 82 -4.33 -17.80 19.47
C GLU A 82 -5.65 -17.07 19.75
N LEU A 83 -5.82 -16.52 20.96
CA LEU A 83 -7.01 -15.73 21.30
C LEU A 83 -7.06 -14.43 20.48
N VAL A 84 -5.95 -13.71 20.39
CA VAL A 84 -5.85 -12.48 19.59
C VAL A 84 -6.10 -12.76 18.11
N ALA A 85 -5.55 -13.86 17.59
CA ALA A 85 -5.78 -14.30 16.22
C ALA A 85 -7.27 -14.60 15.95
N ALA A 86 -7.93 -15.30 16.86
CA ALA A 86 -9.37 -15.60 16.75
C ALA A 86 -10.24 -14.33 16.88
N GLU A 87 -9.89 -13.41 17.78
CA GLU A 87 -10.56 -12.11 17.93
C GLU A 87 -10.41 -11.24 16.69
N ALA A 88 -9.21 -11.19 16.09
CA ALA A 88 -8.94 -10.48 14.84
C ALA A 88 -9.82 -11.02 13.70
N LEU A 89 -9.88 -12.35 13.55
CA LEU A 89 -10.72 -12.99 12.53
C LEU A 89 -12.22 -12.72 12.77
N ALA A 90 -12.66 -12.81 14.01
CA ALA A 90 -14.05 -12.52 14.37
C ALA A 90 -14.41 -11.05 14.11
N ALA A 91 -13.53 -10.11 14.45
CA ALA A 91 -13.71 -8.68 14.18
C ALA A 91 -13.72 -8.39 12.67
N ALA A 92 -12.80 -8.98 11.90
CA ALA A 92 -12.78 -8.85 10.44
C ALA A 92 -14.08 -9.37 9.81
N ASN A 93 -14.57 -10.54 10.24
CA ASN A 93 -15.85 -11.09 9.78
C ASN A 93 -17.03 -10.17 10.10
N ARG A 94 -17.08 -9.59 11.31
CA ARG A 94 -18.09 -8.59 11.68
C ARG A 94 -18.02 -7.35 10.78
N ALA A 95 -16.82 -6.82 10.55
CA ALA A 95 -16.61 -5.64 9.72
C ALA A 95 -17.02 -5.88 8.26
N VAL A 96 -16.68 -7.05 7.69
CA VAL A 96 -17.10 -7.45 6.34
C VAL A 96 -18.62 -7.60 6.26
N ASN A 97 -19.26 -8.26 7.24
CA ASN A 97 -20.71 -8.41 7.27
C ASN A 97 -21.45 -7.08 7.41
N ALA A 98 -20.85 -6.10 8.08
CA ALA A 98 -21.40 -4.76 8.21
C ALA A 98 -21.19 -3.88 6.96
N PHE A 99 -20.33 -4.29 6.02
CA PHE A 99 -19.97 -3.49 4.86
C PHE A 99 -20.93 -3.72 3.70
N ILE A 100 -21.59 -2.65 3.24
CA ILE A 100 -22.47 -2.65 2.06
C ILE A 100 -21.86 -1.68 1.03
N VAL A 101 -21.63 -2.17 -0.19
CA VAL A 101 -20.88 -1.46 -1.24
C VAL A 101 -21.39 -0.03 -1.47
N ASP A 102 -22.70 0.14 -1.57
CA ASP A 102 -23.34 1.42 -1.93
C ASP A 102 -23.90 2.20 -0.72
N ASP A 103 -23.50 1.86 0.51
CA ASP A 103 -23.94 2.57 1.72
C ASP A 103 -22.77 3.16 2.52
N PRO A 104 -22.53 4.48 2.44
CA PRO A 104 -21.49 5.15 3.22
C PRO A 104 -21.62 4.98 4.74
N ALA A 105 -22.84 4.83 5.28
CA ALA A 105 -23.03 4.63 6.71
C ALA A 105 -22.50 3.24 7.14
N SER A 106 -22.72 2.22 6.31
CA SER A 106 -22.17 0.89 6.49
C SER A 106 -20.63 0.88 6.49
N HIS A 107 -19.99 1.71 5.66
CA HIS A 107 -18.52 1.81 5.60
C HIS A 107 -17.96 2.35 6.92
N ALA A 108 -18.62 3.36 7.49
CA ALA A 108 -18.25 3.91 8.78
C ALA A 108 -18.46 2.90 9.92
N ALA A 109 -19.55 2.10 9.86
CA ALA A 109 -19.80 1.03 10.82
C ALA A 109 -18.72 -0.06 10.76
N ALA A 110 -18.33 -0.50 9.56
CA ALA A 110 -17.25 -1.46 9.36
C ALA A 110 -15.90 -0.93 9.91
N ALA A 111 -15.59 0.34 9.64
CA ALA A 111 -14.39 1.00 10.17
C ALA A 111 -14.41 1.15 11.70
N ALA A 112 -15.58 1.35 12.30
CA ALA A 112 -15.71 1.40 13.76
C ALA A 112 -15.39 0.03 14.41
N ILE A 113 -15.84 -1.07 13.81
CA ILE A 113 -15.54 -2.43 14.28
C ILE A 113 -14.03 -2.72 14.22
N ALA A 114 -13.38 -2.36 13.11
CA ALA A 114 -11.94 -2.53 12.97
C ALA A 114 -11.17 -1.71 14.02
N ARG A 115 -11.60 -0.46 14.24
CA ARG A 115 -10.99 0.44 15.23
C ARG A 115 -11.16 -0.08 16.66
N GLU A 116 -12.34 -0.60 17.00
CA GLU A 116 -12.61 -1.23 18.30
C GLU A 116 -11.58 -2.33 18.60
N PHE A 117 -11.30 -3.21 17.63
CA PHE A 117 -10.29 -4.26 17.78
C PHE A 117 -8.89 -3.70 18.04
N PHE A 118 -8.43 -2.75 17.22
CA PHE A 118 -7.09 -2.17 17.37
C PHE A 118 -6.92 -1.34 18.62
N ASP A 119 -7.96 -0.60 19.05
CA ASP A 119 -7.90 0.18 20.27
C ASP A 119 -7.91 -0.71 21.52
N ALA A 120 -8.60 -1.85 21.51
CA ALA A 120 -8.55 -2.84 22.58
C ALA A 120 -7.14 -3.46 22.75
N HIS A 121 -6.37 -3.53 21.66
CA HIS A 121 -5.01 -4.09 21.63
C HIS A 121 -3.91 -3.02 21.62
N ARG A 122 -4.27 -1.73 21.69
CA ARG A 122 -3.32 -0.63 21.69
C ARG A 122 -2.65 -0.55 23.06
N SER A 123 -1.35 -0.84 23.11
CA SER A 123 -0.52 -0.51 24.26
C SER A 123 0.32 0.73 23.98
N THR A 124 0.39 1.66 24.93
CA THR A 124 1.24 2.86 24.86
C THR A 124 2.64 2.65 25.45
N ALA A 125 2.90 1.48 26.04
CA ALA A 125 4.20 1.08 26.55
C ALA A 125 4.44 -0.41 26.28
N ALA A 126 5.70 -0.78 26.05
CA ALA A 126 6.08 -2.18 26.06
C ALA A 126 5.78 -2.77 27.45
N PRO A 127 5.15 -3.97 27.54
CA PRO A 127 5.02 -4.65 28.82
C PRO A 127 6.40 -4.90 29.45
N ALA A 128 6.45 -5.09 30.77
CA ALA A 128 7.72 -5.35 31.45
C ALA A 128 8.42 -6.58 30.84
N GLY A 129 9.64 -6.39 30.32
CA GLY A 129 10.38 -7.42 29.59
C GLY A 129 9.99 -7.62 28.12
N GLY A 130 9.11 -6.76 27.58
CA GLY A 130 8.76 -6.73 26.16
C GLY A 130 9.88 -6.17 25.28
N HIS A 131 9.83 -6.52 23.99
CA HIS A 131 10.76 -5.99 22.99
C HIS A 131 10.28 -4.63 22.46
N GLU A 132 11.23 -3.74 22.16
CA GLU A 132 10.99 -2.52 21.41
C GLU A 132 11.41 -2.75 19.95
N VAL A 133 10.53 -2.40 19.01
CA VAL A 133 10.77 -2.55 17.57
C VAL A 133 10.79 -1.16 16.94
N HIS A 134 11.92 -0.79 16.32
CA HIS A 134 12.04 0.44 15.55
C HIS A 134 11.86 0.16 14.06
N ALA A 135 10.89 0.82 13.43
CA ALA A 135 10.69 0.76 11.98
C ALA A 135 11.27 2.01 11.31
N VAL A 136 12.12 1.81 10.30
CA VAL A 136 12.73 2.89 9.51
C VAL A 136 12.45 2.66 8.04
N GLY A 137 11.92 3.68 7.36
CA GLY A 137 11.73 3.64 5.91
C GLY A 137 13.07 3.61 5.18
N HIS A 138 13.25 2.67 4.26
CA HIS A 138 14.46 2.53 3.46
C HIS A 138 14.10 2.24 1.99
N CYS A 139 14.86 2.80 1.06
CA CYS A 139 14.79 2.49 -0.36
C CYS A 139 16.20 2.17 -0.85
N HIS A 140 16.47 0.88 -1.05
CA HIS A 140 17.75 0.43 -1.58
C HIS A 140 17.72 0.49 -3.11
N ILE A 141 18.70 1.17 -3.71
CA ILE A 141 18.85 1.24 -5.16
C ILE A 141 20.31 0.94 -5.51
N ASP A 142 20.52 -0.15 -6.24
CA ASP A 142 21.83 -0.47 -6.79
C ASP A 142 22.28 0.58 -7.81
N CYS A 143 23.53 1.02 -7.70
CA CYS A 143 24.08 2.03 -8.60
C CYS A 143 24.15 1.56 -10.06
N ALA A 144 24.46 0.28 -10.29
CA ALA A 144 24.50 -0.34 -11.62
C ALA A 144 24.48 -1.86 -11.46
N TRP A 145 23.28 -2.44 -11.37
CA TRP A 145 23.11 -3.90 -11.26
C TRP A 145 22.57 -4.50 -12.57
N LEU A 146 21.25 -4.49 -12.75
CA LEU A 146 20.58 -5.04 -13.93
C LEU A 146 20.10 -3.96 -14.91
N TRP A 147 20.67 -2.77 -14.78
CA TRP A 147 20.45 -1.61 -15.63
C TRP A 147 21.74 -0.79 -15.76
N ARG A 148 21.80 0.03 -16.81
CA ARG A 148 22.90 0.98 -16.99
C ARG A 148 22.82 2.09 -15.95
N TYR A 149 23.97 2.63 -15.53
CA TYR A 149 24.04 3.72 -14.54
C TYR A 149 23.15 4.94 -14.85
N CYS A 150 22.89 5.23 -16.13
CA CYS A 150 21.98 6.31 -16.53
C CYS A 150 20.53 6.09 -16.05
N GLU A 151 20.10 4.85 -15.88
CA GLU A 151 18.78 4.50 -15.34
C GLU A 151 18.69 4.74 -13.84
N THR A 152 19.77 4.50 -13.10
CA THR A 152 19.85 4.76 -11.65
C THR A 152 19.50 6.20 -11.31
N LYS A 153 19.96 7.15 -12.13
CA LYS A 153 19.62 8.58 -11.96
C LYS A 153 18.12 8.84 -12.01
N ARG A 154 17.38 8.08 -12.82
CA ARG A 154 15.92 8.16 -12.94
C ARG A 154 15.22 7.37 -11.83
N LYS A 155 15.75 6.22 -11.44
CA LYS A 155 15.22 5.42 -10.32
C LYS A 155 15.35 6.11 -8.96
N ALA A 156 16.36 6.97 -8.79
CA ALA A 156 16.62 7.70 -7.56
C ALA A 156 15.93 9.08 -7.47
N ALA A 157 15.27 9.54 -8.53
CA ALA A 157 14.57 10.83 -8.58
C ALA A 157 13.20 10.77 -7.89
#